data_AF-A0A1Q3UAQ4-F1
#
_entry.id   AF-A0A1Q3UAQ4-F1
#
_cell.length_a   1.000
_cell.length_b   1.000
_cell.length_c   1.000
_cell.angle_alpha   90.00
_cell.angle_beta   90.00
_cell.angle_gamma   90.00
#
_symmetry.space_group_name_H-M   'P 1'
#
loop_
_entity.id
_entity.type
_entity.pdbx_description
1 polymer ?
#
loop_
_entity_poly.entity_id
_entity_poly.type
_entity_poly.pdbx_seq_one_letter_code
_entity_poly.pdbx_strand_id
1 'polypeptide(L)'
;MRRLNEWLISHGKTKSSILYVLFWVLFIITIIVVHGVINHHNIIDNIRSNKVFLLFATLLLIAHSGKYYDDKVALKKEEEQLSKKGLTRTDIDNINFVKRWTERRGAGFIKYVLFNGGLLLGSIFFLAISIAFFPATSTGGRQFPEFSDMINWMVKCWGIGFTVGALLCIIIWNLSERKFKRLTAANIFTN
;
A
#
# COMPACT_ATOMS: atom_id res chain seq x y z
N MET A 1 13.97 10.71 1.75
CA MET A 1 12.74 10.79 2.58
C MET A 1 12.98 11.31 3.99
N ARG A 2 13.93 10.79 4.79
CA ARG A 2 14.12 11.25 6.20
C ARG A 2 14.37 12.76 6.34
N ARG A 3 15.32 13.31 5.58
CA ARG A 3 15.62 14.76 5.54
C ARG A 3 14.42 15.63 5.12
N LEU A 4 13.61 15.15 4.18
CA LEU A 4 12.39 15.84 3.75
C LEU A 4 11.35 15.88 4.88
N ASN A 5 11.16 14.77 5.61
CA ASN A 5 10.23 14.73 6.73
C ASN A 5 10.68 15.62 7.88
N GLU A 6 11.97 15.60 8.23
CA GLU A 6 12.56 16.48 9.24
C GLU A 6 12.37 17.96 8.88
N TRP A 7 12.60 18.32 7.61
CA TRP A 7 12.36 19.66 7.08
C TRP A 7 10.87 20.04 7.08
N LEU A 8 9.97 19.12 6.71
CA LEU A 8 8.53 19.40 6.75
C LEU A 8 8.04 19.67 8.18
N ILE A 9 8.44 18.84 9.15
CA ILE A 9 8.05 18.97 10.56
C ILE A 9 8.55 20.29 11.17
N SER A 10 9.71 20.80 10.74
CA SER A 10 10.28 22.05 11.29
C SER A 10 9.41 23.29 11.06
N HIS A 11 8.45 23.23 10.13
CA HIS A 11 7.55 24.34 9.80
C HIS A 11 6.27 24.36 10.67
N GLY A 12 6.09 23.39 11.57
CA GLY A 12 4.90 23.24 12.40
C GLY A 12 3.72 22.57 11.68
N LYS A 13 2.68 22.22 12.44
CA LYS A 13 1.59 21.32 12.01
C LYS A 13 0.91 21.75 10.71
N THR A 14 0.35 22.96 10.68
CA THR A 14 -0.44 23.45 9.55
C THR A 14 0.40 23.57 8.28
N LYS A 15 1.60 24.15 8.38
CA LYS A 15 2.49 24.34 7.22
C LYS A 15 3.03 23.01 6.69
N SER A 16 3.41 22.09 7.58
CA SER A 16 3.89 20.75 7.20
C SER A 16 2.82 19.97 6.45
N SER A 17 1.57 19.99 6.92
CA SER A 17 0.46 19.27 6.26
C SER A 17 0.14 19.89 4.89
N ILE A 18 0.10 21.22 4.77
CA ILE A 18 -0.12 21.91 3.48
C ILE A 18 1.00 21.57 2.49
N LEU A 19 2.27 21.68 2.90
CA LEU A 19 3.41 21.34 2.03
C LEU A 19 3.40 19.88 1.59
N TYR A 20 3.00 18.97 2.49
CA TYR A 20 2.85 17.55 2.15
C TYR A 20 1.73 17.31 1.13
N VAL A 21 0.58 17.98 1.27
CA VAL A 21 -0.50 17.93 0.27
C VAL A 21 -0.01 18.44 -1.09
N LEU A 22 0.65 19.60 -1.12
CA LEU A 22 1.16 20.19 -2.36
C LEU A 22 2.16 19.27 -3.06
N PHE A 23 3.08 18.67 -2.31
CA PHE A 23 4.03 17.69 -2.85
C PHE A 23 3.32 16.53 -3.56
N TRP A 24 2.29 15.97 -2.94
CA TRP A 24 1.55 14.86 -3.52
C TRP A 24 0.62 15.26 -4.66
N VAL A 25 0.01 16.45 -4.62
CA VAL A 25 -0.77 16.99 -5.74
C VAL A 25 0.12 17.12 -6.98
N LEU A 26 1.32 17.69 -6.81
CA LEU A 26 2.30 17.79 -7.91
C LEU A 26 2.69 16.41 -8.44
N PHE A 27 2.96 15.45 -7.55
CA PHE A 27 3.29 14.08 -7.94
C PHE A 27 2.17 13.40 -8.74
N ILE A 28 0.91 13.54 -8.29
CA ILE A 28 -0.26 13.01 -8.99
C ILE A 28 -0.42 13.67 -10.36
N ILE A 29 -0.27 15.00 -10.46
CA ILE A 29 -0.32 15.72 -11.74
C ILE A 29 0.76 15.17 -12.69
N THR A 30 1.99 14.96 -12.22
CA THR A 30 3.05 14.37 -13.03
C THR A 30 2.68 12.98 -13.54
N ILE A 31 2.11 12.11 -12.69
CA ILE A 31 1.65 10.78 -13.11
C ILE A 31 0.57 10.88 -14.18
N ILE A 32 -0.42 11.76 -14.00
CA ILE A 32 -1.53 11.95 -14.96
C ILE A 32 -1.00 12.44 -16.31
N VAL A 33 -0.06 13.38 -16.30
CA VAL A 33 0.56 13.91 -17.53
C VAL A 33 1.34 12.81 -18.24
N VAL A 34 2.20 12.07 -17.52
CA VAL A 34 2.97 10.95 -18.08
C VAL A 34 2.05 9.88 -18.65
N HIS A 35 1.03 9.47 -17.90
CA HIS A 35 0.05 8.47 -18.34
C HIS A 35 -0.75 8.94 -19.56
N GLY A 36 -1.18 10.21 -19.56
CA GLY A 36 -1.93 10.81 -20.67
C GLY A 36 -1.11 10.92 -21.96
N VAL A 37 0.18 11.26 -21.85
CA VAL A 37 1.11 11.30 -22.99
C VAL A 37 1.34 9.90 -23.57
N ILE A 38 1.51 8.89 -22.71
CA ILE A 38 1.81 7.51 -23.13
C ILE A 38 0.59 6.81 -23.74
N ASN A 39 -0.58 6.91 -23.09
CA ASN A 39 -1.72 6.04 -23.42
C ASN A 39 -2.80 6.70 -24.28
N HIS A 40 -2.95 8.02 -24.18
CA HIS A 40 -4.10 8.69 -24.79
C HIS A 40 -3.71 9.70 -25.86
N HIS A 41 -2.43 10.09 -25.95
CA HIS A 41 -1.93 11.23 -26.76
C HIS A 41 -2.71 12.56 -26.55
N ASN A 42 -3.66 12.58 -25.60
CA ASN A 42 -4.51 13.70 -25.21
C ASN A 42 -4.78 13.61 -23.70
N ILE A 43 -4.22 14.56 -22.96
CA ILE A 43 -4.29 14.61 -21.49
C ILE A 43 -5.73 14.94 -21.02
N ILE A 44 -6.48 15.72 -21.80
CA ILE A 44 -7.81 16.21 -21.42
C ILE A 44 -8.82 15.05 -21.38
N ASP A 45 -8.77 14.17 -22.38
CA ASP A 45 -9.66 13.00 -22.45
C ASP A 45 -9.35 11.97 -21.37
N ASN A 46 -8.08 11.82 -21.01
CA ASN A 46 -7.65 10.99 -19.88
C ASN A 46 -8.21 11.50 -18.55
N ILE A 47 -8.12 12.82 -18.29
CA ILE A 47 -8.65 13.44 -17.06
C ILE A 47 -10.17 13.28 -17.01
N ARG A 48 -10.88 13.52 -18.12
CA ARG A 48 -12.34 13.42 -18.17
C ARG A 48 -12.81 11.99 -17.92
N SER A 49 -12.12 11.01 -18.49
CA SER A 49 -12.41 9.58 -18.31
C SER A 49 -12.17 9.11 -16.86
N ASN A 50 -11.18 9.69 -16.17
CA ASN A 50 -10.77 9.27 -14.83
C ASN A 50 -11.21 10.20 -13.68
N LYS A 51 -12.13 11.15 -13.94
CA LYS A 51 -12.55 12.18 -12.96
C LYS A 51 -12.98 11.65 -11.59
N VAL A 52 -13.66 10.50 -11.55
CA VAL A 52 -14.10 9.86 -10.29
C VAL A 52 -12.91 9.31 -9.51
N PHE A 53 -11.96 8.67 -10.19
CA PHE A 53 -10.72 8.19 -9.59
C PHE A 53 -9.88 9.35 -9.04
N LEU A 54 -9.76 10.45 -9.80
CA LEU A 54 -9.02 11.64 -9.36
C LEU A 54 -9.64 12.28 -8.12
N LEU A 55 -10.97 12.38 -8.08
CA LEU A 55 -11.68 12.88 -6.90
C LEU A 55 -11.43 11.98 -5.68
N PHE A 56 -11.56 10.66 -5.85
CA PHE A 56 -11.31 9.69 -4.79
C PHE A 56 -9.86 9.73 -4.28
N ALA A 57 -8.88 9.76 -5.19
CA ALA A 57 -7.47 9.88 -4.84
C ALA A 57 -7.18 11.19 -4.08
N THR A 58 -7.82 12.29 -4.47
CA THR A 58 -7.69 13.59 -3.80
C THR A 58 -8.27 13.55 -2.39
N LEU A 59 -9.43 12.93 -2.19
CA LEU A 59 -10.03 12.77 -0.87
C LEU A 59 -9.16 11.90 0.06
N LEU A 60 -8.63 10.79 -0.45
CA LEU A 60 -7.67 9.96 0.29
C LEU A 60 -6.40 10.73 0.65
N LEU A 61 -5.90 11.56 -0.26
CA LEU A 61 -4.74 12.41 -0.03
C LEU A 61 -4.97 13.36 1.14
N ILE A 62 -6.11 14.07 1.13
CA ILE A 62 -6.49 15.01 2.18
C ILE A 62 -6.60 14.28 3.52
N ALA A 63 -7.30 13.14 3.56
CA ALA A 63 -7.46 12.34 4.77
C ALA A 63 -6.10 11.86 5.33
N HIS A 64 -5.20 11.40 4.45
CA HIS A 64 -3.85 10.96 4.85
C HIS A 64 -2.96 12.13 5.31
N SER A 65 -3.12 13.31 4.71
CA SER A 65 -2.31 14.49 5.04
C SER A 65 -2.64 15.09 6.40
N GLY A 66 -3.89 14.95 6.86
CA GLY A 66 -4.33 15.42 8.17
C GLY A 66 -3.61 14.72 9.32
N LYS A 67 -3.24 13.45 9.14
CA LYS A 67 -2.53 12.65 10.16
C LYS A 67 -1.00 12.70 10.04
N TYR A 68 -0.49 13.11 8.88
CA TYR A 68 0.93 13.07 8.57
C TYR A 68 1.82 13.73 9.65
N TYR A 69 1.49 14.95 10.07
CA TYR A 69 2.34 15.67 11.03
C TYR A 69 2.38 14.97 12.40
N ASP A 70 1.21 14.60 12.93
CA ASP A 70 1.11 13.95 14.23
C ASP A 70 1.84 12.60 14.22
N ASP A 71 1.69 11.82 13.15
CA ASP A 71 2.39 10.55 12.96
C ASP A 71 3.92 10.74 12.93
N LYS A 72 4.42 11.74 12.19
CA LYS A 72 5.88 11.95 12.10
C LYS A 72 6.49 12.50 13.37
N VAL A 73 5.78 13.35 14.11
CA VAL A 73 6.23 13.83 15.44
C VAL A 73 6.22 12.68 16.45
N ALA A 74 5.20 11.83 16.44
CA ALA A 74 5.13 10.65 17.30
C ALA A 74 6.31 9.70 17.03
N LEU A 75 6.62 9.42 15.76
CA LEU A 75 7.77 8.60 15.37
C LEU A 75 9.10 9.20 15.84
N LYS A 76 9.28 10.52 15.75
CA LYS A 76 10.51 11.18 16.23
C LYS A 76 10.66 11.04 17.75
N LYS A 77 9.58 11.24 18.50
CA LYS A 77 9.58 11.06 19.96
C LYS A 77 9.88 9.61 20.35
N GLU A 78 9.32 8.66 19.62
CA GLU A 78 9.63 7.25 19.79
C GLU A 78 11.13 7.00 19.57
N GLU A 79 11.70 7.43 18.44
CA GLU A 79 13.14 7.30 18.17
C GLU A 79 14.02 7.91 19.28
N GLU A 80 13.67 9.09 19.81
CA GLU A 80 14.38 9.72 20.93
C GLU A 80 14.28 8.90 22.22
N GLN A 81 13.10 8.34 22.53
CA GLN A 81 12.92 7.48 23.70
C GLN A 81 13.70 6.17 23.59
N LEU A 82 13.83 5.62 22.38
CA LEU A 82 14.56 4.39 22.13
C LEU A 82 16.07 4.61 22.18
N SER A 83 16.53 5.73 21.63
CA SER A 83 17.93 6.16 21.73
C SER A 83 18.36 6.33 23.19
N LYS A 84 17.49 6.85 24.07
CA LYS A 84 17.76 6.94 25.52
C LYS A 84 17.93 5.58 26.19
N LYS A 85 17.35 4.52 25.61
CA LYS A 85 17.47 3.13 26.09
C LYS A 85 18.62 2.38 25.43
N GLY A 86 19.44 3.04 24.61
CA GLY A 86 20.50 2.40 23.82
C GLY A 86 19.99 1.49 22.69
N LEU A 87 18.70 1.55 22.38
CA LEU A 87 18.07 0.72 21.34
C LEU A 87 17.95 1.53 20.06
N THR A 88 18.30 0.92 18.93
CA THR A 88 17.98 1.50 17.62
C THR A 88 16.57 1.11 17.20
N ARG A 89 15.97 1.91 16.31
CA ARG A 89 14.68 1.58 15.68
C ARG A 89 14.73 0.22 14.97
N THR A 90 15.87 -0.09 14.35
CA THR A 90 16.12 -1.38 13.70
C THR A 90 16.02 -2.55 14.68
N ASP A 91 16.53 -2.39 15.91
CA ASP A 91 16.48 -3.44 16.93
C ASP A 91 15.05 -3.76 17.32
N ILE A 92 14.22 -2.73 17.48
CA ILE A 92 12.80 -2.90 17.82
C ILE A 92 12.01 -3.47 16.66
N ASP A 93 12.27 -3.00 15.44
CA ASP A 93 11.68 -3.58 14.25
C ASP A 93 12.05 -5.06 14.11
N ASN A 94 13.28 -5.45 14.49
CA ASN A 94 13.72 -6.83 14.51
C ASN A 94 13.04 -7.65 15.63
N ILE A 95 12.94 -7.12 16.85
CA ILE A 95 12.20 -7.76 17.97
C ILE A 95 10.74 -7.97 17.58
N ASN A 96 10.07 -6.91 17.12
CA ASN A 96 8.67 -6.95 16.69
C ASN A 96 8.47 -7.85 15.49
N PHE A 97 9.46 -7.93 14.58
CA PHE A 97 9.45 -8.88 13.49
C PHE A 97 9.50 -10.32 14.01
N VAL A 98 10.48 -10.65 14.87
CA VAL A 98 10.64 -12.00 15.43
C VAL A 98 9.38 -12.45 16.15
N LYS A 99 8.82 -11.61 17.03
CA LYS A 99 7.57 -11.91 17.76
C LYS A 99 6.40 -12.20 16.81
N ARG A 100 6.08 -11.26 15.92
CA ARG A 100 4.97 -11.40 14.97
C ARG A 100 5.18 -12.54 13.99
N TRP A 101 6.42 -12.77 13.55
CA TRP A 101 6.74 -13.84 12.61
C TRP A 101 6.61 -15.22 13.26
N THR A 102 7.01 -15.37 14.53
CA THR A 102 6.81 -16.61 15.28
C THR A 102 5.33 -16.96 15.41
N GLU A 103 4.48 -16.00 15.77
CA GLU A 103 3.03 -16.18 15.81
C GLU A 103 2.45 -16.60 14.44
N ARG A 104 2.84 -15.89 13.37
CA ARG A 104 2.37 -16.17 12.00
C ARG A 104 2.82 -17.53 11.48
N ARG A 105 4.06 -17.92 11.78
CA ARG A 105 4.59 -19.24 11.41
C ARG A 105 3.88 -20.34 12.18
N GLY A 106 3.61 -20.14 13.46
CA GLY A 106 2.83 -21.08 14.29
C GLY A 106 1.45 -21.37 13.71
N ALA A 107 0.84 -20.40 13.01
CA ALA A 107 -0.44 -20.58 12.32
C ALA A 107 -0.36 -21.43 11.03
N GLY A 108 0.84 -21.69 10.51
CA GLY A 108 1.09 -22.58 9.37
C GLY A 108 1.20 -21.88 8.00
N PHE A 109 2.06 -22.43 7.14
CA PHE A 109 2.34 -21.90 5.79
C PHE A 109 1.08 -21.83 4.91
N ILE A 110 0.32 -22.93 4.83
CA ILE A 110 -0.88 -23.01 3.98
C ILE A 110 -1.91 -21.97 4.41
N LYS A 111 -2.16 -21.85 5.71
CA LYS A 111 -3.08 -20.85 6.25
C LYS A 111 -2.62 -19.44 5.92
N TYR A 112 -1.32 -19.17 6.06
CA TYR A 112 -0.76 -17.87 5.70
C TYR A 112 -0.96 -17.53 4.22
N VAL A 113 -0.64 -18.46 3.32
CA VAL A 113 -0.72 -18.25 1.87
C VAL A 113 -2.17 -18.12 1.40
N LEU A 114 -3.06 -19.02 1.82
CA LEU A 114 -4.45 -19.04 1.32
C LEU A 114 -5.30 -17.94 1.95
N PHE A 115 -5.22 -17.73 3.28
CA PHE A 115 -6.09 -16.75 3.94
C PHE A 115 -5.50 -15.34 3.91
N ASN A 116 -4.22 -15.15 4.27
CA ASN A 116 -3.64 -13.80 4.24
C ASN A 116 -3.30 -13.35 2.82
N GLY A 117 -2.75 -14.26 2.01
CA GLY A 117 -2.42 -13.98 0.62
C GLY A 117 -3.64 -14.04 -0.29
N GLY A 118 -4.19 -15.24 -0.48
CA GLY A 118 -5.28 -15.47 -1.42
C GLY A 118 -6.55 -14.68 -1.07
N LEU A 119 -7.06 -14.83 0.15
CA LEU A 119 -8.36 -14.26 0.52
C LEU A 119 -8.25 -12.77 0.87
N LEU A 120 -7.42 -12.38 1.83
CA LEU A 120 -7.34 -10.98 2.27
C LEU A 120 -6.64 -10.09 1.23
N LEU A 121 -5.39 -10.39 0.90
CA LEU A 121 -4.63 -9.58 -0.06
C LEU A 121 -5.21 -9.71 -1.47
N GLY A 122 -5.69 -10.89 -1.86
CA GLY A 122 -6.37 -11.07 -3.14
C GLY A 122 -7.69 -10.32 -3.26
N SER A 123 -8.43 -10.07 -2.18
CA SER A 123 -9.60 -9.19 -2.21
C SER A 123 -9.22 -7.72 -2.48
N ILE A 124 -8.07 -7.27 -1.97
CA ILE A 124 -7.55 -5.93 -2.28
C ILE A 124 -7.16 -5.85 -3.76
N PHE A 125 -6.47 -6.86 -4.29
CA PHE A 125 -6.14 -6.91 -5.71
C PHE A 125 -7.36 -7.06 -6.60
N PHE A 126 -8.37 -7.81 -6.19
CA PHE A 126 -9.64 -7.91 -6.89
C PHE A 126 -10.23 -6.52 -7.15
N LEU A 127 -10.30 -5.65 -6.14
CA LEU A 127 -10.81 -4.29 -6.31
C LEU A 127 -9.96 -3.49 -7.30
N ALA A 128 -8.63 -3.54 -7.17
CA ALA A 128 -7.73 -2.82 -8.06
C ALA A 128 -7.85 -3.29 -9.52
N ILE A 129 -7.87 -4.61 -9.75
CA ILE A 129 -8.00 -5.24 -11.06
C ILE A 129 -9.38 -4.96 -11.66
N SER A 130 -10.43 -5.05 -10.84
CA SER A 130 -11.81 -4.77 -11.27
C SER A 130 -11.96 -3.33 -11.78
N ILE A 131 -11.30 -2.38 -11.14
CA ILE A 131 -11.31 -0.98 -11.58
C ILE A 131 -10.46 -0.80 -12.85
N ALA A 132 -9.25 -1.39 -12.88
CA ALA A 132 -8.32 -1.23 -13.99
C ALA A 132 -8.80 -1.88 -15.29
N PHE A 133 -9.52 -3.00 -15.21
CA PHE A 133 -10.03 -3.77 -16.34
C PHE A 133 -11.55 -3.70 -16.43
N PHE A 134 -12.15 -2.63 -15.89
CA PHE A 134 -13.58 -2.42 -16.02
C PHE A 134 -13.94 -2.26 -17.49
N PRO A 135 -14.89 -3.06 -18.03
CA PRO A 135 -15.20 -3.01 -19.45
C PRO A 135 -15.79 -1.65 -19.84
N ALA A 136 -15.24 -1.05 -20.89
CA ALA A 136 -15.79 0.17 -21.47
C ALA A 136 -17.11 -0.16 -22.19
N THR A 137 -18.14 0.67 -21.97
CA THR A 137 -19.39 0.56 -22.71
C THR A 137 -19.25 1.14 -24.11
N SER A 138 -19.81 0.48 -25.12
CA SER A 138 -20.18 1.15 -26.36
C SER A 138 -21.23 2.23 -26.08
N THR A 139 -21.22 3.32 -26.85
CA THR A 139 -22.20 4.41 -26.73
C THR A 139 -23.62 3.88 -26.84
N GLY A 140 -24.37 3.93 -25.73
CA GLY A 140 -25.77 3.47 -25.64
C GLY A 140 -25.98 2.04 -25.11
N GLY A 141 -24.92 1.29 -24.82
CA GLY A 141 -24.99 -0.09 -24.31
C GLY A 141 -24.85 -0.23 -22.79
N ARG A 142 -25.17 -1.42 -22.27
CA ARG A 142 -24.84 -1.83 -20.89
C ARG A 142 -23.41 -2.39 -20.84
N GLN A 143 -22.69 -2.15 -19.73
CA GLN A 143 -21.37 -2.72 -19.46
C GLN A 143 -21.37 -4.25 -19.49
N PHE A 144 -22.44 -4.83 -18.95
CA PHE A 144 -22.71 -6.26 -18.95
C PHE A 144 -24.09 -6.47 -19.55
N PRO A 145 -24.21 -7.19 -20.68
CA PRO A 145 -25.51 -7.53 -21.28
C PRO A 145 -26.38 -8.34 -20.32
N GLU A 146 -25.76 -9.29 -19.62
CA GLU A 146 -26.41 -10.18 -18.66
C GLU A 146 -25.77 -10.15 -17.27
N PHE A 147 -26.52 -10.56 -16.25
CA PHE A 147 -26.00 -10.71 -14.88
C PHE A 147 -24.93 -11.81 -14.79
N SER A 148 -25.06 -12.88 -15.58
CA SER A 148 -24.10 -13.97 -15.73
C SER A 148 -22.71 -13.45 -16.15
N ASP A 149 -22.66 -12.50 -17.09
CA ASP A 149 -21.42 -11.87 -17.57
C ASP A 149 -20.73 -11.07 -16.48
N MET A 150 -21.52 -10.32 -15.69
CA MET A 150 -21.01 -9.57 -14.55
C MET A 150 -20.38 -10.50 -13.50
N ILE A 151 -21.07 -11.58 -13.13
CA ILE A 151 -20.55 -12.56 -12.17
C ILE A 151 -19.30 -13.24 -12.70
N ASN A 152 -19.29 -13.67 -13.98
CA ASN A 152 -18.12 -14.29 -14.60
C ASN A 152 -16.92 -13.36 -14.61
N TRP A 153 -17.12 -12.07 -14.89
CA TRP A 153 -16.06 -11.08 -14.83
C TRP A 153 -15.55 -10.89 -13.39
N MET A 154 -16.44 -10.78 -12.39
CA MET A 154 -16.06 -10.67 -10.98
C MET A 154 -15.23 -11.88 -10.51
N VAL A 155 -15.63 -13.10 -10.89
CA VAL A 155 -14.90 -14.33 -10.55
C VAL A 155 -13.52 -14.35 -11.19
N LYS A 156 -13.38 -13.90 -12.46
CA LYS A 156 -12.06 -13.78 -13.11
C LYS A 156 -11.16 -12.78 -12.40
N CYS A 157 -11.65 -11.59 -12.09
CA CYS A 157 -10.90 -10.58 -11.34
C CYS A 157 -10.48 -11.10 -9.96
N TRP A 158 -11.38 -11.84 -9.28
CA TRP A 158 -11.09 -12.42 -7.98
C TRP A 158 -10.05 -13.53 -8.07
N GLY A 159 -10.15 -14.44 -9.05
CA GLY A 159 -9.19 -15.52 -9.27
C GLY A 159 -7.78 -15.01 -9.56
N ILE A 160 -7.66 -13.94 -10.37
CA ILE A 160 -6.37 -13.26 -10.61
C ILE A 160 -5.86 -12.65 -9.31
N GLY A 161 -6.70 -11.88 -8.60
CA GLY A 161 -6.32 -11.25 -7.33
C GLY A 161 -5.84 -12.27 -6.29
N PHE A 162 -6.58 -13.36 -6.11
CA PHE A 162 -6.24 -14.48 -5.22
C PHE A 162 -4.88 -15.08 -5.58
N THR A 163 -4.65 -15.38 -6.86
CA THR A 163 -3.40 -15.99 -7.32
C THR A 163 -2.20 -15.07 -7.06
N VAL A 164 -2.33 -13.78 -7.41
CA VAL A 164 -1.27 -12.78 -7.17
C VAL A 164 -1.00 -12.62 -5.67
N GLY A 165 -2.06 -12.51 -4.85
CA GLY A 165 -1.94 -12.41 -3.40
C GLY A 165 -1.26 -13.62 -2.77
N ALA A 166 -1.62 -14.83 -3.19
CA ALA A 166 -1.01 -16.08 -2.74
C ALA A 166 0.49 -16.14 -3.10
N LEU A 167 0.85 -15.83 -4.36
CA LEU A 167 2.24 -15.82 -4.82
C LEU A 167 3.10 -14.82 -4.04
N LEU A 168 2.58 -13.61 -3.80
CA LEU A 168 3.29 -12.60 -3.00
C LEU A 168 3.52 -13.09 -1.57
N CYS A 169 2.53 -13.73 -0.95
CA CYS A 169 2.71 -14.31 0.38
C CYS A 169 3.73 -15.46 0.40
N ILE A 170 3.84 -16.28 -0.64
CA ILE A 170 4.90 -17.30 -0.75
C ILE A 170 6.28 -16.63 -0.75
N ILE A 171 6.45 -15.56 -1.54
CA ILE A 171 7.72 -14.81 -1.61
C ILE A 171 8.04 -14.18 -0.25
N ILE A 172 7.07 -13.48 0.35
CA ILE A 172 7.23 -12.82 1.66
C ILE A 172 7.55 -13.84 2.74
N TRP A 173 6.93 -15.02 2.70
CA TRP A 173 7.23 -16.09 3.64
C TRP A 173 8.69 -16.51 3.57
N ASN A 174 9.20 -16.79 2.37
CA ASN A 174 10.59 -17.19 2.18
C ASN A 174 11.58 -16.11 2.61
N LEU A 175 11.31 -14.85 2.30
CA LEU A 175 12.14 -13.72 2.75
C LEU A 175 12.11 -13.56 4.27
N SER A 176 10.94 -13.71 4.88
CA SER A 176 10.76 -13.61 6.32
C SER A 176 11.44 -14.76 7.06
N GLU A 177 11.34 -16.00 6.57
CA GLU A 177 12.08 -17.14 7.14
C GLU A 177 13.60 -16.93 7.11
N ARG A 178 14.13 -16.43 5.99
CA ARG A 178 15.56 -16.08 5.90
C ARG A 178 15.95 -15.02 6.92
N LYS A 179 15.16 -13.94 7.02
CA LYS A 179 15.39 -12.87 8.00
C LYS A 179 15.33 -13.40 9.44
N PHE A 180 14.34 -14.26 9.74
CA PHE A 180 14.17 -14.86 11.05
C PHE A 180 15.37 -15.70 11.44
N LYS A 181 15.78 -16.65 10.59
CA LYS A 181 16.96 -17.51 10.84
C LYS A 181 18.22 -16.69 11.12
N ARG A 182 18.43 -15.62 10.35
CA ARG A 182 19.58 -14.72 10.55
C ARG A 182 19.53 -14.01 11.91
N LEU A 183 18.37 -13.51 12.32
CA LEU A 183 18.22 -12.78 13.58
C LEU A 183 18.32 -13.70 14.81
N THR A 184 17.84 -14.94 14.71
CA THR A 184 17.93 -15.91 15.80
C THR A 184 19.27 -16.61 15.89
N ALA A 185 19.96 -16.85 14.76
CA ALA A 185 21.31 -17.42 14.75
C ALA A 185 22.37 -16.47 15.32
N ALA A 186 22.11 -15.16 15.28
CA ALA A 186 23.03 -14.14 15.77
C ALA A 186 23.05 -13.97 17.31
N ASN A 187 22.37 -14.82 18.09
CA ASN A 187 22.28 -14.73 19.57
C ASN A 187 21.87 -13.35 20.12
N ILE A 188 21.16 -12.53 19.34
CA ILE A 188 20.72 -11.18 19.74
C ILE A 188 19.64 -11.24 20.85
N PHE A 189 19.09 -12.42 21.13
CA PHE A 189 17.96 -12.62 22.05
C PHE A 189 18.21 -13.64 23.18
N THR A 190 19.46 -14.03 23.44
CA THR A 190 19.82 -15.04 24.46
C THR A 190 20.53 -14.45 25.69
N ASN A 191 20.27 -13.20 26.04
CA ASN A 191 20.62 -12.62 27.35
C ASN A 191 19.40 -11.93 27.95
#